data_AF-A0A937V835-F1
#
_entry.id   AF-A0A937V835-F1
#
_cell.length_a   1.000
_cell.length_b   1.000
_cell.length_c   1.000
_cell.angle_alpha   90.00
_cell.angle_beta   90.00
_cell.angle_gamma   90.00
#
_symmetry.space_group_name_H-M   'P 1'
#
loop_
_entity.id
_entity.type
_entity.pdbx_description
1 polymer ?
#
loop_
_entity_poly.entity_id
_entity_poly.type
_entity_poly.pdbx_seq_one_letter_code
_entity_poly.pdbx_strand_id
1 'polypeptide(L)'
;MTLLEILQIVAALATAATGLFSLLAPTKIIGFTGLQPIGGRGITELRSVLGALFIALGLAPLFLGAPAYLMLGIGYLAIGAVRAVSMFVDRSVVQSNVISLATEIVLGVILIL
;
A
#
# COMPACT_ATOMS: atom_id res chain seq x y z
N MET A 1 -0.93 -16.75 19.37
CA MET A 1 -1.21 -16.03 18.12
C MET A 1 -2.13 -16.87 17.27
N THR A 2 -3.25 -16.31 16.82
CA THR A 2 -4.16 -16.97 15.86
C THR A 2 -3.56 -16.91 14.45
N LEU A 3 -4.07 -17.75 13.53
CA LEU A 3 -3.70 -17.65 12.11
C LEU A 3 -4.00 -16.26 11.55
N LEU A 4 -5.12 -15.67 11.95
CA LEU A 4 -5.54 -14.34 11.51
C LEU A 4 -4.56 -13.25 11.96
N GLU A 5 -4.15 -13.26 13.23
CA GLU A 5 -3.14 -12.33 13.75
C GLU A 5 -1.81 -12.44 12.98
N ILE A 6 -1.40 -13.67 12.61
CA ILE A 6 -0.20 -13.87 11.78
C ILE A 6 -0.38 -13.19 10.42
N LEU A 7 -1.54 -13.38 9.77
CA LEU A 7 -1.82 -12.77 8.47
C LEU A 7 -1.86 -11.23 8.55
N GLN A 8 -2.43 -10.67 9.61
CA GLN A 8 -2.43 -9.22 9.85
C GLN A 8 -1.00 -8.67 10.00
N ILE A 9 -0.15 -9.34 10.78
CA ILE A 9 1.25 -8.95 10.93
C ILE A 9 1.98 -9.02 9.59
N VAL A 10 1.78 -10.09 8.81
CA VAL A 10 2.38 -10.24 7.48
C VAL A 10 1.91 -9.13 6.53
N ALA A 11 0.62 -8.78 6.54
CA ALA A 11 0.06 -7.69 5.74
C ALA A 11 0.70 -6.34 6.10
N ALA A 12 0.83 -6.05 7.40
CA ALA A 12 1.46 -4.83 7.89
C ALA A 12 2.95 -4.77 7.51
N LEU A 13 3.69 -5.87 7.67
CA LEU A 13 5.09 -5.97 7.26
C LEU A 13 5.27 -5.86 5.73
N ALA A 14 4.37 -6.43 4.93
CA ALA A 14 4.39 -6.28 3.47
C ALA A 14 4.15 -4.81 3.04
N THR A 15 3.28 -4.09 3.76
CA THR A 15 3.08 -2.64 3.58
C THR A 15 4.38 -1.88 3.87
N ALA A 16 5.02 -2.17 5.00
CA ALA A 16 6.29 -1.53 5.36
C ALA A 16 7.42 -1.88 4.38
N ALA A 17 7.49 -3.12 3.90
CA ALA A 17 8.46 -3.57 2.91
C ALA A 17 8.29 -2.83 1.56
N THR A 18 7.05 -2.62 1.13
CA THR A 18 6.73 -1.80 -0.05
C THR A 18 7.20 -0.36 0.13
N GLY A 19 7.02 0.19 1.33
CA GLY A 19 7.56 1.49 1.71
C GLY A 19 9.08 1.53 1.67
N LEU A 20 9.74 0.54 2.27
CA LEU A 20 11.21 0.45 2.28
C LEU A 20 11.77 0.35 0.86
N PHE A 21 11.15 -0.44 -0.01
CA PHE A 21 11.53 -0.54 -1.41
C PHE A 21 11.39 0.80 -2.14
N SER A 22 10.27 1.51 -1.94
CA SER A 22 10.02 2.82 -2.55
C SER A 22 10.97 3.91 -2.04
N LEU A 23 11.40 3.82 -0.78
CA LEU A 23 12.37 4.73 -0.16
C LEU A 23 13.78 4.52 -0.74
N LEU A 24 14.24 3.27 -0.80
CA LEU A 24 15.61 2.92 -1.21
C LEU A 24 15.79 2.91 -2.73
N ALA A 25 14.75 2.52 -3.47
CA ALA A 25 14.79 2.37 -4.93
C ALA A 25 13.62 3.11 -5.63
N PRO A 26 13.49 4.44 -5.45
CA PRO A 26 12.33 5.21 -5.90
C PRO A 26 12.12 5.19 -7.42
N THR A 27 13.17 5.01 -8.23
CA THR A 27 13.02 4.93 -9.69
C THR A 27 12.51 3.57 -10.17
N LYS A 28 12.65 2.52 -9.36
CA LYS A 28 12.20 1.17 -9.72
C LYS A 28 10.69 0.98 -9.54
N ILE A 29 10.05 1.78 -8.69
CA ILE A 29 8.60 1.69 -8.47
C ILE A 29 7.78 2.31 -9.61
N ILE A 30 8.40 3.16 -10.44
CA ILE A 30 7.76 3.89 -11.54
C ILE A 30 7.02 2.93 -12.49
N GLY A 31 7.65 1.81 -12.84
CA GLY A 31 7.04 0.83 -13.76
C GLY A 31 5.77 0.16 -13.22
N PHE A 32 5.61 0.12 -11.90
CA PHE A 32 4.43 -0.44 -11.26
C PHE A 32 3.33 0.60 -11.06
N THR A 33 3.69 1.81 -10.62
CA THR A 33 2.73 2.87 -10.28
C THR A 33 2.33 3.75 -11.46
N GLY A 34 3.14 3.80 -12.51
CA GLY A 34 2.98 4.76 -13.61
C GLY A 34 3.31 6.21 -13.24
N LEU A 35 3.78 6.47 -12.00
CA LEU A 35 4.12 7.83 -11.55
C LEU A 35 5.51 8.23 -12.04
N GLN A 36 5.57 9.21 -12.94
CA GLN A 36 6.84 9.73 -13.47
C GLN A 36 7.31 10.97 -12.68
N PRO A 37 8.36 10.88 -11.85
CA PRO A 37 8.83 11.99 -11.03
C PRO A 37 9.54 13.05 -11.87
N ILE A 38 9.28 14.33 -11.58
CA ILE A 38 9.97 15.46 -12.22
C ILE A 38 11.07 15.98 -11.28
N GLY A 39 12.32 15.82 -11.71
CA GLY A 39 13.51 16.27 -10.99
C GLY A 39 13.67 15.69 -9.58
N GLY A 40 14.54 16.31 -8.78
CA GLY A 40 14.80 15.88 -7.40
C GLY A 40 13.56 15.96 -6.49
N ARG A 41 12.67 16.92 -6.73
CA ARG A 41 11.43 17.07 -5.95
C ARG A 41 10.49 15.88 -6.12
N GLY A 42 10.28 15.39 -7.33
CA GLY A 42 9.43 14.21 -7.57
C GLY A 42 10.00 12.94 -6.92
N ILE A 43 11.33 12.78 -6.91
CA ILE A 43 11.97 11.68 -6.18
C ILE A 43 11.73 11.79 -4.67
N THR A 44 11.78 13.00 -4.12
CA THR A 44 11.45 13.23 -2.71
C THR A 44 10.01 12.82 -2.39
N GLU A 45 9.04 13.13 -3.26
CA GLU A 45 7.63 12.70 -3.06
C GLU A 45 7.48 11.18 -3.05
N LEU A 46 8.17 10.46 -3.94
CA LEU A 46 8.17 9.00 -3.93
C LEU A 46 8.76 8.46 -2.62
N ARG A 47 9.85 9.05 -2.13
CA ARG A 47 10.49 8.65 -0.87
C ARG A 47 9.66 8.98 0.37
N SER A 48 8.98 10.12 0.39
CA SER A 48 8.18 10.55 1.55
C SER A 48 6.85 9.80 1.60
N VAL A 49 6.06 9.84 0.53
CA VAL A 49 4.69 9.33 0.51
C VAL A 49 4.65 7.83 0.24
N LEU A 50 5.28 7.35 -0.83
CA LEU A 50 5.30 5.90 -1.08
C LEU A 50 6.31 5.18 -0.21
N GLY A 51 7.32 5.89 0.30
CA GLY A 51 8.35 5.32 1.16
C GLY A 51 8.01 5.43 2.65
N ALA A 52 8.42 6.53 3.28
CA ALA A 52 8.37 6.71 4.72
C ALA A 52 6.97 6.56 5.32
N LEU A 53 5.92 7.09 4.66
CA LEU A 53 4.55 6.92 5.12
C LEU A 53 4.11 5.44 5.10
N PHE A 54 4.42 4.68 4.05
CA PHE A 54 4.09 3.25 3.99
C PHE A 54 4.86 2.44 5.04
N ILE A 55 6.11 2.80 5.31
CA ILE A 55 6.89 2.22 6.43
C ILE A 55 6.17 2.48 7.76
N ALA A 56 5.78 3.72 8.02
CA ALA A 56 5.09 4.08 9.26
C ALA A 56 3.74 3.35 9.38
N LEU A 57 2.95 3.32 8.30
CA LEU A 57 1.65 2.64 8.25
C LEU A 57 1.77 1.12 8.46
N GLY A 58 2.82 0.49 7.95
CA GLY A 58 3.06 -0.93 8.15
C GLY A 58 3.66 -1.30 9.52
N LEU A 59 4.42 -0.40 10.14
CA LEU A 59 5.04 -0.67 11.45
C LEU A 59 4.17 -0.26 12.63
N ALA A 60 3.39 0.82 12.52
CA ALA A 60 2.58 1.33 13.63
C ALA A 60 1.59 0.30 14.21
N PRO A 61 0.90 -0.55 13.40
CA PRO A 61 0.00 -1.58 13.93
C PRO A 61 0.68 -2.59 14.85
N LEU A 62 1.98 -2.85 14.66
CA LEU A 62 2.74 -3.79 15.51
C LEU A 62 2.87 -3.30 16.96
N PHE A 63 2.75 -1.99 17.18
CA PHE A 63 2.88 -1.37 18.51
C PHE A 63 1.53 -0.89 19.06
N LEU A 64 0.61 -0.48 18.19
CA LEU A 64 -0.68 0.11 18.56
C LEU A 64 -1.84 -0.90 18.60
N GLY A 65 -1.64 -2.12 18.08
CA GLY A 65 -2.60 -3.22 18.17
C GLY A 65 -3.83 -3.05 17.27
N ALA A 66 -4.93 -3.72 17.65
CA ALA A 66 -6.11 -3.92 16.81
C ALA A 66 -6.70 -2.65 16.15
N PRO A 67 -6.84 -1.49 16.84
CA PRO A 67 -7.37 -0.28 16.20
C PRO A 67 -6.50 0.21 15.03
N ALA A 68 -5.19 0.01 15.08
CA ALA A 68 -4.28 0.41 14.02
C ALA A 68 -4.29 -0.57 12.84
N TYR A 69 -4.45 -1.87 13.06
CA TYR A 69 -4.71 -2.83 11.99
C TYR A 69 -6.02 -2.50 11.26
N LEU A 70 -7.08 -2.23 12.02
CA LEU A 70 -8.37 -1.80 11.47
C LEU A 70 -8.23 -0.53 10.62
N MET A 71 -7.53 0.49 11.13
CA MET A 71 -7.29 1.73 10.38
C MET A 71 -6.54 1.48 9.07
N LEU A 72 -5.49 0.64 9.09
CA LEU A 72 -4.75 0.26 7.89
C LEU A 72 -5.64 -0.49 6.89
N GLY A 73 -6.46 -1.42 7.38
CA GLY A 73 -7.41 -2.18 6.56
C GLY A 73 -8.46 -1.29 5.89
N ILE A 74 -9.04 -0.34 6.63
CA ILE A 74 -9.94 0.69 6.09
C ILE A 74 -9.23 1.48 4.99
N GLY A 75 -7.97 1.87 5.21
CA GLY A 75 -7.16 2.56 4.20
C GLY A 75 -7.03 1.76 2.91
N TYR A 76 -6.67 0.48 3.01
CA TYR A 76 -6.56 -0.41 1.85
C TYR A 76 -7.88 -0.57 1.08
N LEU A 77 -9.00 -0.80 1.79
CA LEU A 77 -10.30 -0.93 1.12
C LEU A 77 -10.79 0.37 0.49
N ALA A 78 -10.51 1.52 1.11
CA ALA A 78 -10.84 2.82 0.54
C ALA A 78 -10.07 3.06 -0.77
N ILE A 79 -8.77 2.73 -0.80
CA ILE A 79 -7.96 2.79 -2.02
C ILE A 79 -8.54 1.84 -3.07
N GLY A 80 -8.83 0.58 -2.69
CA GLY A 80 -9.39 -0.42 -3.60
C GLY A 80 -10.74 0.01 -4.20
N ALA A 81 -11.63 0.60 -3.40
CA ALA A 81 -12.92 1.11 -3.86
C ALA A 81 -12.76 2.22 -4.91
N VAL A 82 -11.91 3.21 -4.64
CA VAL A 82 -11.64 4.30 -5.58
C VAL A 82 -10.94 3.76 -6.84
N ARG A 83 -9.96 2.86 -6.69
CA ARG A 83 -9.25 2.25 -7.82
C ARG A 83 -10.20 1.44 -8.69
N ALA A 84 -11.08 0.64 -8.11
CA ALA A 84 -12.05 -0.18 -8.84
C ALA A 84 -12.90 0.67 -9.79
N VAL A 85 -13.39 1.83 -9.35
CA VAL A 85 -14.15 2.75 -10.19
C VAL A 85 -13.24 3.47 -11.20
N SER A 86 -12.12 4.03 -10.73
CA SER A 86 -11.22 4.85 -11.55
C SER A 86 -10.58 4.06 -12.69
N MET A 87 -10.34 2.75 -12.50
CA MET A 87 -9.81 1.87 -13.54
C MET A 87 -10.65 1.87 -14.82
N PHE A 88 -11.98 1.92 -14.69
CA PHE A 88 -12.88 1.96 -15.85
C PHE A 88 -13.06 3.37 -16.37
N VAL A 89 -13.19 4.37 -15.49
CA VAL A 89 -13.33 5.78 -15.87
C VAL A 89 -12.12 6.27 -16.66
N ASP A 90 -10.91 5.96 -16.18
CA ASP A 90 -9.65 6.42 -16.75
C ASP A 90 -9.07 5.44 -17.79
N ARG A 91 -9.80 4.37 -18.12
CA ARG A 91 -9.37 3.30 -19.06
C ARG A 91 -8.00 2.71 -18.69
N SER A 92 -7.75 2.53 -17.40
CA SER A 92 -6.48 2.06 -16.83
C SER A 92 -6.57 0.62 -16.29
N VAL A 93 -7.39 -0.22 -16.92
CA VAL A 93 -7.45 -1.67 -16.67
C VAL A 93 -6.23 -2.34 -17.28
N VAL A 94 -5.09 -2.20 -16.60
CA VAL A 94 -3.81 -2.81 -16.95
C VAL A 94 -3.35 -3.76 -15.85
N GLN A 95 -2.44 -4.66 -16.19
CA GLN A 95 -2.00 -5.73 -15.28
C GLN A 95 -1.55 -5.21 -13.91
N SER A 96 -0.75 -4.14 -13.85
CA SER A 96 -0.29 -3.57 -12.57
C SER A 96 -1.46 -3.07 -11.71
N ASN A 97 -2.44 -2.40 -12.33
CA ASN A 97 -3.59 -1.84 -11.63
C ASN A 97 -4.54 -2.92 -11.11
N VAL A 98 -4.71 -4.03 -11.86
CA VAL A 98 -5.46 -5.21 -11.42
C VAL A 98 -4.77 -5.88 -10.23
N ILE A 99 -3.43 -6.02 -10.28
CA ILE A 99 -2.64 -6.58 -9.16
C ILE A 99 -2.76 -5.68 -7.92
N SER A 100 -2.70 -4.36 -8.08
CA SER A 100 -2.92 -3.40 -6.99
C SER A 100 -4.31 -3.58 -6.37
N LEU A 101 -5.37 -3.61 -7.18
CA LEU A 101 -6.73 -3.78 -6.69
C LEU A 101 -6.93 -5.09 -5.92
N ALA A 102 -6.42 -6.20 -6.45
CA ALA A 102 -6.49 -7.50 -5.76
C ALA A 102 -5.74 -7.46 -4.42
N THR A 103 -4.55 -6.86 -4.38
CA THR A 103 -3.76 -6.69 -3.15
C THR A 103 -4.50 -5.83 -2.14
N GLU A 104 -5.10 -4.72 -2.58
CA GLU A 104 -5.85 -3.79 -1.73
C GLU A 104 -7.06 -4.48 -1.06
N ILE A 105 -7.81 -5.28 -1.82
CA ILE A 105 -8.94 -6.04 -1.28
C ILE A 105 -8.47 -7.12 -0.30
N VAL A 106 -7.48 -7.93 -0.69
CA VAL A 106 -7.00 -9.04 0.14
C VAL A 106 -6.40 -8.54 1.45
N LEU A 107 -5.49 -7.57 1.40
CA LEU A 107 -4.89 -7.01 2.60
C LEU A 107 -5.94 -6.27 3.44
N GLY A 108 -6.81 -5.48 2.81
CA GLY A 108 -7.87 -4.76 3.50
C GLY A 108 -8.79 -5.68 4.29
N VAL A 109 -9.23 -6.80 3.71
CA VAL A 109 -10.07 -7.79 4.41
C VAL A 109 -9.31 -8.45 5.55
N ILE A 110 -8.07 -8.90 5.33
CA ILE A 110 -7.24 -9.54 6.36
C ILE A 110 -7.04 -8.61 7.57
N LEU A 111 -6.86 -7.31 7.33
CA LEU A 111 -6.55 -6.32 8.36
C LEU A 111 -7.77 -5.87 9.18
N ILE A 112 -8.97 -6.00 8.63
CA ILE A 112 -10.22 -5.63 9.31
C ILE A 112 -10.77 -6.78 10.17
N LEU A 113 -10.60 -8.01 9.71
CA LEU A 113 -11.01 -9.22 10.43
C LEU A 113 -10.12 -9.45 11.65
#